data_AF-A0AAD3TE95-F1
#
_entry.id   AF-A0AAD3TE95-F1
#
_cell.length_a   1.000
_cell.length_b   1.000
_cell.length_c   1.000
_cell.angle_alpha   90.00
_cell.angle_beta   90.00
_cell.angle_gamma   90.00
#
_symmetry.space_group_name_H-M   'P 1'
#
loop_
_entity.id
_entity.type
_entity.pdbx_description
1 polymer ?
#
loop_
_entity_poly.entity_id
_entity_poly.type
_entity_poly.pdbx_seq_one_letter_code
_entity_poly.pdbx_strand_id
1 'polypeptide(L)'
;MSPRTLEVTVLSANDLEKASFFSKMDLYAVVSLDGDCTSAKHETPIDRHGGTNPTWNSSVIFSIDELAAQQGRLTVVFRILRRRALGDRLVGVVHAPVMNLLRNADANAAAAGSGVGQSAQLVTYQVRKPSGMPKGVLHFSYKFGDAVNQSDESVSACPWPSGPVTVHPPSTPTMVPEQDPLPPPPLLEAVHHHLPTDIAVGDQPPAQSGYEHYGDGFANWGTHWSMRGIIYPIFL
;
A
#
# COMPACT_ATOMS: atom_id res chain seq x y z
N MET A 1 -11.86 9.41 -29.05
CA MET A 1 -12.85 9.43 -27.95
C MET A 1 -12.30 10.35 -26.88
N SER A 2 -13.11 11.23 -26.32
CA SER A 2 -12.65 12.19 -25.31
C SER A 2 -12.53 11.48 -23.95
N PRO A 3 -11.40 11.60 -23.25
CA PRO A 3 -11.22 10.99 -21.94
C PRO A 3 -12.16 11.63 -20.93
N ARG A 4 -12.74 10.83 -20.05
CA ARG A 4 -13.56 11.29 -18.92
C ARG A 4 -12.71 11.34 -17.66
N THR A 5 -12.99 12.25 -16.73
CA THR A 5 -12.29 12.26 -15.43
C THR A 5 -13.03 11.44 -14.39
N LEU A 6 -12.26 10.76 -13.53
CA LEU A 6 -12.73 10.05 -12.34
C LEU A 6 -11.90 10.55 -11.15
N GLU A 7 -12.53 11.37 -10.29
CA GLU A 7 -11.94 11.77 -9.02
C GLU A 7 -12.30 10.75 -7.95
N VAL A 8 -11.30 10.28 -7.23
CA VAL A 8 -11.42 9.32 -6.13
C VAL A 8 -10.82 9.95 -4.88
N THR A 9 -11.60 9.99 -3.80
CA THR A 9 -11.13 10.44 -2.49
C THR A 9 -11.11 9.27 -1.52
N VAL A 10 -9.92 8.85 -1.11
CA VAL A 10 -9.73 7.82 -0.08
C VAL A 10 -9.95 8.47 1.28
N LEU A 11 -10.99 8.02 2.01
CA LEU A 11 -11.39 8.66 3.26
C LEU A 11 -10.74 7.95 4.45
N SER A 12 -11.12 6.69 4.66
CA SER A 12 -10.71 5.91 5.83
C SER A 12 -10.84 4.42 5.59
N ALA A 13 -10.26 3.62 6.48
CA ALA A 13 -10.56 2.21 6.58
C ALA A 13 -10.84 1.85 8.05
N ASN A 14 -11.60 0.79 8.27
CA ASN A 14 -11.97 0.31 9.59
C ASN A 14 -11.66 -1.18 9.74
N ASP A 15 -11.38 -1.61 10.96
CA ASP A 15 -11.20 -3.02 11.35
C ASP A 15 -10.12 -3.77 10.56
N LEU A 16 -9.00 -3.10 10.28
CA LEU A 16 -7.83 -3.72 9.66
C LEU A 16 -7.08 -4.60 10.66
N GLU A 17 -7.63 -5.79 10.94
CA GLU A 17 -7.17 -6.77 11.94
C GLU A 17 -5.63 -6.91 12.02
N LYS A 18 -5.09 -6.90 13.23
CA LYS A 18 -3.66 -7.08 13.47
C LYS A 18 -3.27 -8.55 13.37
N ALA A 19 -2.17 -8.84 12.67
CA ALA A 19 -1.54 -10.17 12.74
C ALA A 19 -0.81 -10.40 14.08
N SER A 20 -0.57 -9.35 14.87
CA SER A 20 0.06 -9.40 16.20
C SER A 20 -0.43 -8.21 17.04
N PHE A 21 -0.98 -8.48 18.22
CA PHE A 21 -1.73 -7.51 19.04
C PHE A 21 -0.94 -6.24 19.46
N PHE A 22 0.39 -6.29 19.55
CA PHE A 22 1.20 -5.23 20.19
C PHE A 22 1.93 -4.26 19.24
N SER A 23 1.76 -4.37 17.93
CA SER A 23 2.60 -3.58 16.99
C SER A 23 1.90 -2.32 16.48
N LYS A 24 2.62 -1.18 16.44
CA LYS A 24 2.16 0.10 15.88
C LYS A 24 1.79 -0.03 14.39
N MET A 25 0.63 0.46 13.99
CA MET A 25 0.11 0.38 12.63
C MET A 25 0.19 1.75 11.97
N ASP A 26 1.28 2.01 11.26
CA ASP A 26 1.47 3.21 10.44
C ASP A 26 0.98 2.87 9.02
N LEU A 27 -0.23 3.31 8.67
CA LEU A 27 -0.93 2.85 7.46
C LEU A 27 -1.09 3.96 6.41
N TYR A 28 -0.95 3.58 5.16
CA TYR A 28 -1.24 4.42 4.00
C TYR A 28 -1.87 3.59 2.89
N ALA A 29 -2.54 4.25 1.95
CA ALA A 29 -3.13 3.62 0.80
C ALA A 29 -2.39 4.06 -0.48
N VAL A 30 -2.26 3.12 -1.41
CA VAL A 30 -1.83 3.38 -2.78
C VAL A 30 -3.02 3.12 -3.68
N VAL A 31 -3.42 4.13 -4.45
CA VAL A 31 -4.52 4.09 -5.40
C VAL A 31 -3.95 4.05 -6.80
N SER A 32 -4.46 3.14 -7.63
CA SER A 32 -4.07 3.02 -9.03
C SER A 32 -5.25 2.59 -9.88
N LEU A 33 -5.21 2.90 -11.17
CA LEU A 33 -6.22 2.45 -12.13
C LEU A 33 -5.65 1.33 -13.01
N ASP A 34 -6.09 0.10 -12.77
CA ASP A 34 -5.73 -1.04 -13.61
C ASP A 34 -6.57 -1.05 -14.90
N GLY A 35 -5.97 -1.53 -15.99
CA GLY A 35 -6.56 -1.56 -17.33
C GLY A 35 -6.28 -0.32 -18.21
N ASP A 36 -5.57 0.67 -17.68
CA ASP A 36 -5.05 1.82 -18.43
C ASP A 36 -3.52 1.87 -18.30
N CYS A 37 -2.82 1.90 -19.42
CA CYS A 37 -1.35 1.92 -19.49
C CYS A 37 -0.73 3.26 -19.05
N THR A 38 -1.54 4.29 -18.86
CA THR A 38 -1.06 5.66 -18.57
C THR A 38 -1.30 6.11 -17.13
N SER A 39 -2.01 5.32 -16.31
CA SER A 39 -2.48 5.81 -15.02
C SER A 39 -1.35 5.89 -13.98
N ALA A 40 -1.17 7.10 -13.44
CA ALA A 40 -0.26 7.35 -12.34
C ALA A 40 -0.76 6.66 -11.06
N LYS A 41 0.16 6.25 -10.19
CA LYS A 41 -0.17 5.80 -8.84
C LYS A 41 -0.21 7.00 -7.91
N HIS A 42 -1.15 7.00 -6.98
CA HIS A 42 -1.25 8.00 -5.92
C HIS A 42 -1.06 7.36 -4.56
N GLU A 43 -0.20 7.94 -3.72
CA GLU A 43 0.01 7.48 -2.35
C GLU A 43 -0.59 8.49 -1.37
N THR A 44 -1.37 8.01 -0.40
CA THR A 44 -1.87 8.85 0.67
C THR A 44 -0.78 9.14 1.70
N PRO A 45 -0.93 10.20 2.52
CA PRO A 45 -0.13 10.36 3.73
C PRO A 45 -0.24 9.12 4.64
N ILE A 46 0.81 8.90 5.43
CA ILE A 46 0.83 7.83 6.43
C ILE A 46 0.07 8.30 7.67
N ASP A 47 -0.98 7.60 8.03
CA ASP A 47 -1.64 7.74 9.33
C ASP A 47 -0.90 6.92 10.38
N ARG A 48 -0.31 7.63 11.36
CA ARG A 48 0.47 7.05 12.47
C ARG A 48 -0.33 6.86 13.74
N HIS A 49 -1.58 7.35 13.78
CA HIS A 49 -2.39 7.47 14.99
C HIS A 49 -3.70 6.68 14.91
N GLY A 50 -4.26 6.46 13.71
CA GLY A 50 -5.52 5.73 13.54
C GLY A 50 -5.44 4.22 13.84
N GLY A 51 -4.25 3.65 13.98
CA GLY A 51 -4.08 2.25 14.37
C GLY A 51 -4.66 1.29 13.32
N THR A 52 -5.72 0.55 13.68
CA THR A 52 -6.44 -0.33 12.74
C THR A 52 -7.55 0.38 11.97
N ASN A 53 -7.82 1.65 12.29
CA ASN A 53 -8.88 2.48 11.72
C ASN A 53 -8.29 3.77 11.12
N PRO A 54 -7.46 3.67 10.07
CA PRO A 54 -6.75 4.83 9.54
C PRO A 54 -7.69 5.81 8.85
N THR A 55 -7.33 7.10 8.89
CA THR A 55 -8.01 8.18 8.16
C THR A 55 -6.99 8.95 7.31
N TRP A 56 -7.31 9.14 6.03
CA TRP A 56 -6.41 9.75 5.05
C TRP A 56 -6.96 11.01 4.40
N ASN A 57 -8.24 11.03 4.03
CA ASN A 57 -8.89 12.14 3.31
C ASN A 57 -8.05 12.68 2.14
N SER A 58 -7.63 11.79 1.24
CA SER A 58 -6.71 12.11 0.17
C SER A 58 -7.30 11.79 -1.20
N SER A 59 -7.21 12.74 -2.13
CA SER A 59 -7.86 12.68 -3.44
C SER A 59 -6.88 12.52 -4.59
N VAL A 60 -7.32 11.82 -5.63
CA VAL A 60 -6.62 11.63 -6.90
C VAL A 60 -7.62 11.74 -8.05
N ILE A 61 -7.19 12.28 -9.18
CA ILE A 61 -7.99 12.34 -10.41
C ILE A 61 -7.34 11.44 -11.45
N PHE A 62 -8.13 10.55 -12.05
CA PHE A 62 -7.73 9.72 -13.18
C PHE A 62 -8.43 10.20 -14.44
N SER A 63 -7.70 10.22 -15.56
CA SER A 63 -8.30 10.23 -16.89
C SER A 63 -8.63 8.79 -17.27
N ILE A 64 -9.86 8.53 -17.72
CA ILE A 64 -10.34 7.20 -18.08
C ILE A 64 -10.93 7.19 -19.48
N ASP A 65 -10.70 6.09 -20.22
CA ASP A 65 -11.46 5.79 -21.43
C ASP A 65 -12.86 5.27 -21.04
N GLU A 66 -13.88 6.04 -21.40
CA GLU A 66 -15.28 5.74 -21.09
C GLU A 66 -15.74 4.42 -21.72
N LEU A 67 -15.28 4.08 -22.93
CA LEU A 67 -15.61 2.81 -23.58
C LEU A 67 -15.01 1.65 -22.77
N ALA A 68 -13.74 1.76 -22.37
CA ALA A 68 -13.07 0.73 -21.57
C ALA A 68 -13.75 0.55 -20.20
N ALA A 69 -14.17 1.66 -19.58
CA ALA A 69 -14.94 1.65 -18.34
C ALA A 69 -16.28 0.91 -18.50
N GLN A 70 -17.04 1.24 -19.56
CA GLN A 70 -18.32 0.61 -19.93
C GLN A 70 -18.18 -0.82 -20.46
N GLN A 71 -16.97 -1.30 -20.73
CA GLN A 71 -16.67 -2.71 -21.04
C GLN A 71 -16.18 -3.49 -19.82
N GLY A 72 -16.05 -2.84 -18.65
CA GLY A 72 -15.60 -3.47 -17.42
C GLY A 72 -14.09 -3.78 -17.42
N ARG A 73 -13.33 -3.08 -18.27
CA ARG A 73 -11.88 -3.29 -18.42
C ARG A 73 -11.06 -2.47 -17.43
N LEU A 74 -11.66 -1.48 -16.77
CA LEU A 74 -11.00 -0.60 -15.82
C LEU A 74 -11.38 -0.93 -14.38
N THR A 75 -10.40 -0.98 -13.49
CA THR A 75 -10.60 -1.21 -12.05
C THR A 75 -9.75 -0.26 -11.22
N VAL A 76 -10.36 0.49 -10.31
CA VAL A 76 -9.62 1.23 -9.28
C VAL A 76 -9.17 0.23 -8.22
N VAL A 77 -7.86 0.16 -8.01
CA VAL A 77 -7.23 -0.73 -7.05
C VAL A 77 -6.68 0.10 -5.90
N PHE A 78 -7.11 -0.23 -4.68
CA PHE A 78 -6.58 0.35 -3.45
C PHE A 78 -5.75 -0.69 -2.75
N ARG A 79 -4.46 -0.42 -2.54
CA ARG A 79 -3.57 -1.27 -1.77
C ARG A 79 -3.30 -0.56 -0.45
N ILE A 80 -3.68 -1.18 0.65
CA ILE A 80 -3.40 -0.63 1.99
C ILE A 80 -2.11 -1.25 2.48
N LEU A 81 -1.11 -0.41 2.74
CA LEU A 81 0.20 -0.83 3.20
C LEU A 81 0.48 -0.33 4.59
N ARG A 82 1.34 -1.07 5.28
CA ARG A 82 1.90 -0.69 6.56
C ARG A 82 3.37 -0.35 6.41
N ARG A 83 3.74 0.86 6.82
CA ARG A 83 5.14 1.31 6.91
C ARG A 83 5.88 0.55 8.00
N ARG A 84 7.07 0.03 7.67
CA ARG A 84 8.01 -0.59 8.62
C ARG A 84 9.45 -0.27 8.20
N ALA A 85 10.40 -0.39 9.15
CA ALA A 85 11.82 -0.19 8.88
C ALA A 85 12.39 -1.21 7.87
N LEU A 86 11.88 -2.45 7.89
CA LEU A 86 12.30 -3.54 7.00
C LEU A 86 11.43 -3.65 5.73
N GLY A 87 10.85 -2.53 5.30
CA GLY A 87 10.00 -2.46 4.11
C GLY A 87 8.50 -2.54 4.38
N ASP A 88 7.73 -2.05 3.42
CA ASP A 88 6.28 -1.90 3.57
C ASP A 88 5.57 -3.23 3.37
N ARG A 89 4.62 -3.52 4.27
CA ARG A 89 3.85 -4.76 4.24
C ARG A 89 2.44 -4.49 3.74
N LEU A 90 2.01 -5.24 2.73
CA LEU A 90 0.62 -5.22 2.26
C LEU A 90 -0.32 -5.73 3.36
N VAL A 91 -1.31 -4.92 3.73
CA VAL A 91 -2.34 -5.23 4.73
C VAL A 91 -3.56 -5.83 4.06
N GLY A 92 -3.95 -5.27 2.92
CA GLY A 92 -5.07 -5.73 2.11
C GLY A 92 -5.25 -4.92 0.83
N VAL A 93 -6.14 -5.41 -0.02
CA VAL A 93 -6.46 -4.84 -1.33
C VAL A 93 -7.97 -4.73 -1.50
N VAL A 94 -8.39 -3.67 -2.18
CA VAL A 94 -9.76 -3.48 -2.69
C VAL A 94 -9.69 -3.32 -4.18
N HIS A 95 -10.59 -3.99 -4.89
CA HIS A 95 -10.82 -3.83 -6.32
C HIS A 95 -12.21 -3.23 -6.49
N ALA A 96 -12.28 -2.03 -7.07
CA ALA A 96 -13.52 -1.34 -7.39
C ALA A 96 -13.63 -1.20 -8.92
N PRO A 97 -14.39 -2.08 -9.59
CA PRO A 97 -14.61 -2.00 -11.03
C PRO A 97 -15.26 -0.66 -11.40
N VAL A 98 -14.67 0.08 -12.34
CA VAL A 98 -15.18 1.41 -12.72
C VAL A 98 -16.59 1.31 -13.29
N MET A 99 -16.92 0.22 -13.99
CA MET A 99 -18.28 -0.10 -14.44
C MET A 99 -19.31 0.01 -13.31
N ASN A 100 -19.01 -0.55 -12.14
CA ASN A 100 -19.97 -0.56 -11.03
C ASN A 100 -20.16 0.86 -10.47
N LEU A 101 -19.07 1.64 -10.43
CA LEU A 101 -19.12 3.03 -9.99
C LEU A 101 -19.94 3.90 -10.95
N LEU A 102 -19.80 3.68 -12.27
CA LEU A 102 -20.61 4.33 -13.31
C LEU A 102 -22.09 4.02 -13.13
N ARG A 103 -22.46 2.73 -13.07
CA ARG A 103 -23.86 2.30 -12.89
C ARG A 103 -24.49 2.88 -11.64
N ASN A 104 -23.74 2.92 -10.53
CA ASN A 104 -24.22 3.52 -9.30
C ASN A 104 -24.42 5.03 -9.44
N ALA A 105 -23.51 5.73 -10.12
CA ALA A 105 -23.66 7.17 -10.39
C ALA A 105 -24.89 7.45 -11.26
N ASP A 106 -25.12 6.66 -12.31
CA ASP A 106 -26.28 6.81 -13.20
C ASP A 106 -27.60 6.54 -12.45
N ALA A 107 -27.64 5.50 -11.63
CA ALA A 107 -28.82 5.18 -10.82
C ALA A 107 -29.14 6.31 -9.82
N ASN A 108 -28.12 6.88 -9.18
CA ASN A 108 -28.30 7.98 -8.24
C ASN A 108 -28.68 9.29 -8.94
N ALA A 109 -28.15 9.56 -10.14
CA ALA A 109 -28.55 10.70 -10.95
C ALA A 109 -30.01 10.59 -11.42
N ALA A 110 -30.45 9.39 -11.84
CA ALA A 110 -31.84 9.14 -12.21
C ALA A 110 -32.79 9.36 -11.03
N ALA A 111 -32.39 8.97 -9.81
CA ALA A 111 -33.18 9.16 -8.60
C ALA A 111 -33.24 10.63 -8.12
N ALA A 112 -32.19 11.42 -8.34
CA ALA A 112 -32.09 12.80 -7.85
C ALA A 112 -32.83 13.83 -8.72
N GLY A 113 -33.33 13.45 -9.89
CA GLY A 113 -33.93 14.36 -10.86
C GLY A 113 -32.88 15.20 -11.60
N SER A 114 -33.22 15.68 -12.80
CA SER A 114 -32.30 16.19 -13.82
C SER A 114 -31.57 17.52 -13.50
N GLY A 115 -31.47 17.94 -12.23
CA GLY A 115 -30.90 19.22 -11.81
C GLY A 115 -29.78 19.14 -10.76
N VAL A 116 -29.46 17.96 -10.22
CA VAL A 116 -28.37 17.79 -9.25
C VAL A 116 -27.11 17.41 -10.01
N GLY A 117 -26.14 18.32 -10.07
CA GLY A 117 -24.82 18.06 -10.65
C GLY A 117 -24.16 16.81 -10.05
N GLN A 118 -23.17 16.23 -10.74
CA GLN A 118 -22.51 14.97 -10.36
C GLN A 118 -21.89 15.07 -8.95
N SER A 119 -22.71 14.78 -7.94
CA SER A 119 -22.31 14.83 -6.53
C SER A 119 -21.42 13.63 -6.21
N ALA A 120 -20.45 13.84 -5.33
CA ALA A 120 -19.55 12.78 -4.92
C ALA A 120 -20.33 11.66 -4.21
N GLN A 121 -20.19 10.44 -4.72
CA GLN A 121 -20.85 9.25 -4.21
C GLN A 121 -19.94 8.58 -3.19
N LEU A 122 -20.43 8.42 -1.96
CA LEU A 122 -19.72 7.71 -0.90
C LEU A 122 -20.02 6.20 -0.99
N VAL A 123 -18.97 5.38 -1.00
CA VAL A 123 -19.10 3.92 -1.06
C VAL A 123 -18.21 3.22 -0.05
N THR A 124 -18.59 1.99 0.28
CA THR A 124 -17.88 1.13 1.22
C THR A 124 -17.56 -0.19 0.54
N TYR A 125 -16.29 -0.61 0.61
CA TYR A 125 -15.81 -1.84 0.01
C TYR A 125 -15.08 -2.71 1.04
N GLN A 126 -15.26 -4.03 0.94
CA GLN A 126 -14.53 -4.98 1.77
C GLN A 126 -13.05 -5.00 1.38
N VAL A 127 -12.17 -4.73 2.34
CA VAL A 127 -10.73 -4.95 2.18
C VAL A 127 -10.47 -6.46 2.29
N ARG A 128 -9.66 -7.01 1.38
CA ARG A 128 -9.29 -8.43 1.38
C ARG A 128 -7.79 -8.62 1.57
N LYS A 129 -7.40 -9.62 2.35
CA LYS A 129 -6.02 -10.10 2.45
C LYS A 129 -5.58 -10.65 1.08
N PRO A 130 -4.27 -10.77 0.81
CA PRO A 130 -3.78 -11.50 -0.36
C PRO A 130 -4.26 -12.96 -0.42
N SER A 131 -4.63 -13.55 0.72
CA SER A 131 -5.26 -14.86 0.80
C SER A 131 -6.75 -14.89 0.40
N GLY A 132 -7.34 -13.75 0.04
CA GLY A 132 -8.77 -13.60 -0.31
C GLY A 132 -9.71 -13.37 0.88
N MET A 133 -9.23 -13.62 2.11
CA MET A 133 -10.03 -13.47 3.34
C MET A 133 -10.40 -12.01 3.61
N PRO A 134 -11.63 -11.72 4.06
CA PRO A 134 -12.05 -10.36 4.42
C PRO A 134 -11.22 -9.83 5.59
N LYS A 135 -11.00 -8.52 5.60
CA LYS A 135 -10.18 -7.83 6.60
C LYS A 135 -10.53 -6.36 6.71
N GLY A 136 -11.69 -6.08 7.31
CA GLY A 136 -12.16 -4.71 7.49
C GLY A 136 -12.67 -4.08 6.21
N VAL A 137 -13.01 -2.80 6.27
CA VAL A 137 -13.70 -2.09 5.18
C VAL A 137 -12.97 -0.81 4.84
N LEU A 138 -13.06 -0.41 3.57
CA LEU A 138 -12.54 0.85 3.05
C LEU A 138 -13.73 1.74 2.70
N HIS A 139 -13.68 2.99 3.16
CA HIS A 139 -14.59 4.05 2.77
C HIS A 139 -13.87 5.00 1.82
N PHE A 140 -14.46 5.24 0.67
CA PHE A 140 -13.97 6.22 -0.29
C PHE A 140 -15.16 6.87 -0.99
N SER A 141 -14.96 8.07 -1.49
CA SER A 141 -15.92 8.70 -2.39
C SER A 141 -15.36 8.82 -3.80
N TYR A 142 -16.25 8.93 -4.76
CA TYR A 142 -15.87 9.17 -6.15
C TYR A 142 -16.85 10.11 -6.83
N LYS A 143 -16.37 10.82 -7.85
CA LYS A 143 -17.21 11.56 -8.79
C LYS A 143 -16.62 11.44 -10.18
N PHE A 144 -17.50 11.31 -11.17
CA PHE A 144 -17.09 11.49 -12.54
C PHE A 144 -17.11 12.98 -12.87
N GLY A 145 -16.29 13.39 -13.82
CA GLY A 145 -16.38 14.71 -14.45
C GLY A 145 -16.77 14.58 -15.90
N ASP A 146 -16.82 15.71 -16.59
CA ASP A 146 -17.14 15.76 -18.02
C ASP A 146 -15.98 15.25 -18.88
N ALA A 147 -16.31 14.87 -20.11
CA ALA A 147 -15.33 14.47 -21.11
C ALA A 147 -14.42 15.66 -21.42
N VAL A 148 -13.14 15.52 -21.11
CA VAL A 148 -12.13 16.53 -21.40
C VAL A 148 -11.93 16.55 -22.91
N ASN A 149 -12.51 17.54 -23.58
CA ASN A 149 -11.99 17.93 -24.88
C ASN A 149 -10.59 18.47 -24.64
N GLN A 150 -9.59 17.85 -25.27
CA GLN A 150 -8.22 18.35 -25.32
C GLN A 150 -8.20 19.68 -26.09
N SER A 151 -8.67 20.74 -25.46
CA SER A 151 -8.48 22.13 -25.85
C SER A 151 -8.10 23.02 -24.67
N ASP A 152 -8.19 22.51 -23.44
CA ASP A 152 -7.42 23.05 -22.32
C ASP A 152 -6.26 22.11 -22.01
N GLU A 153 -5.25 22.23 -22.86
CA GLU A 153 -3.86 22.07 -22.44
C GLU A 153 -3.63 23.09 -21.31
N SER A 154 -4.06 22.76 -20.09
CA SER A 154 -3.35 23.25 -18.92
C SER A 154 -2.00 22.54 -18.96
N VAL A 155 -1.10 23.12 -19.76
CA VAL A 155 0.32 23.05 -19.48
C VAL A 155 0.40 23.47 -18.01
N SER A 156 0.52 22.50 -17.11
CA SER A 156 1.24 22.72 -15.88
C SER A 156 2.66 23.02 -16.32
N ALA A 157 2.86 24.23 -16.82
CA ALA A 157 4.16 24.83 -16.96
C ALA A 157 4.65 24.85 -15.54
N CYS A 158 5.65 24.04 -15.24
CA CYS A 158 6.46 24.24 -14.06
C CYS A 158 6.82 25.73 -14.06
N PRO A 159 6.44 26.53 -13.06
CA PRO A 159 7.07 27.82 -12.87
C PRO A 159 8.49 27.46 -12.43
N TRP A 160 9.40 27.40 -13.40
CA TRP A 160 10.77 27.75 -13.10
C TRP A 160 10.68 29.12 -12.43
N PRO A 161 11.26 29.35 -11.24
CA PRO A 161 11.37 30.70 -10.73
C PRO A 161 12.36 31.45 -11.62
N SER A 162 11.85 32.03 -12.71
CA SER A 162 12.52 33.09 -13.47
C SER A 162 12.47 34.36 -12.63
N GLY A 163 13.34 34.42 -11.61
CA GLY A 163 13.65 35.68 -10.95
C GLY A 163 14.34 36.64 -11.95
N PRO A 164 14.19 37.96 -11.78
CA PRO A 164 14.84 38.93 -12.66
C PRO A 164 16.37 38.79 -12.55
N VAL A 165 17.03 38.67 -13.70
CA VAL A 165 18.49 38.74 -13.82
C VAL A 165 18.94 40.13 -13.37
N THR A 166 19.44 40.22 -12.14
CA THR A 166 20.20 41.38 -11.70
C THR A 166 21.66 41.11 -12.07
N VAL A 167 22.13 41.81 -13.10
CA VAL A 167 23.52 41.72 -13.55
C VAL A 167 24.39 42.41 -12.49
N HIS A 168 25.13 41.62 -11.70
CA HIS A 168 26.22 42.11 -10.88
C HIS A 168 27.57 41.76 -11.56
N PRO A 169 28.54 42.68 -11.61
CA PRO A 169 29.85 42.41 -12.19
C PRO A 169 30.64 41.39 -11.35
N PRO A 170 31.57 40.64 -11.96
CA PRO A 170 32.32 39.60 -11.26
C PRO A 170 33.27 40.23 -10.24
N SER A 171 33.04 39.94 -8.96
CA SER A 171 34.05 40.15 -7.92
C SER A 171 34.92 38.89 -7.81
N THR A 172 36.21 39.12 -8.04
CA THR A 172 37.41 38.36 -7.70
C THR A 172 37.24 37.19 -6.72
N PRO A 173 37.92 36.05 -6.94
CA PRO A 173 37.98 34.98 -5.95
C PRO A 173 38.84 35.41 -4.76
N THR A 174 38.22 35.55 -3.59
CA THR A 174 38.92 35.61 -2.31
C THR A 174 39.42 34.21 -1.98
N MET A 175 40.73 34.11 -1.70
CA MET A 175 41.44 32.92 -1.24
C MET A 175 40.69 32.21 -0.11
N VAL A 176 40.40 30.92 -0.30
CA VAL A 176 40.13 29.99 0.79
C VAL A 176 41.48 29.62 1.42
N PRO A 177 41.67 29.70 2.75
CA PRO A 177 42.83 29.09 3.37
C PRO A 177 42.71 27.58 3.24
N GLU A 178 43.73 26.94 2.66
CA GLU A 178 43.91 25.49 2.65
C GLU A 178 43.69 24.94 4.07
N GLN A 179 42.67 24.10 4.24
CA GLN A 179 42.61 23.18 5.37
C GLN A 179 43.45 21.97 4.98
N ASP A 180 44.53 21.74 5.73
CA ASP A 180 45.40 20.57 5.59
C ASP A 180 44.57 19.28 5.54
N PRO A 181 44.95 18.30 4.68
CA PRO A 181 44.28 17.01 4.67
C PRO A 181 44.48 16.31 6.01
N LEU A 182 43.38 15.81 6.58
CA LEU A 182 43.38 14.97 7.79
C LEU A 182 44.38 13.83 7.63
N PRO A 183 45.22 13.53 8.65
CA PRO A 183 46.11 12.39 8.60
C PRO A 183 45.30 11.07 8.54
N PRO A 184 45.79 10.05 7.83
CA PRO A 184 45.14 8.75 7.78
C PRO A 184 45.10 8.11 9.18
N PRO A 185 44.07 7.29 9.49
CA PRO A 185 44.03 6.54 10.73
C PRO A 185 45.21 5.56 10.80
N PRO A 186 45.77 5.30 12.00
CA PRO A 186 46.86 4.35 12.15
C PRO A 186 46.40 2.94 11.73
N LEU A 187 47.21 2.30 10.89
CA LEU A 187 47.11 0.87 10.58
C LEU A 187 47.21 0.09 11.89
N LEU A 188 46.20 -0.73 12.19
CA LEU A 188 46.33 -1.78 13.20
C LEU A 188 47.43 -2.72 12.72
N GLU A 189 48.62 -2.59 13.29
CA GLU A 189 49.69 -3.55 13.11
C GLU A 189 49.14 -4.94 13.48
N ALA A 190 49.24 -5.86 12.52
CA ALA A 190 48.98 -7.27 12.71
C ALA A 190 50.01 -7.82 13.70
N VAL A 191 49.69 -7.73 14.99
CA VAL A 191 50.46 -8.36 16.05
C VAL A 191 50.32 -9.87 15.88
N HIS A 192 51.34 -10.45 15.24
CA HIS A 192 51.61 -11.88 15.20
C HIS A 192 51.92 -12.35 16.61
N HIS A 193 50.89 -12.76 17.34
CA HIS A 193 51.05 -13.45 18.60
C HIS A 193 50.31 -14.79 18.57
N HIS A 194 51.09 -15.78 18.14
CA HIS A 194 51.18 -17.15 18.65
C HIS A 194 49.88 -17.88 19.03
N LEU A 195 49.52 -18.89 18.22
CA LEU A 195 48.82 -20.07 18.72
C LEU A 195 49.64 -20.70 19.85
N PRO A 196 49.02 -21.10 20.96
CA PRO A 196 49.46 -22.27 21.69
C PRO A 196 48.80 -23.50 21.05
N THR A 197 49.58 -24.25 20.28
CA THR A 197 49.42 -25.70 20.19
C THR A 197 49.65 -26.26 21.59
N ASP A 198 48.67 -26.97 22.14
CA ASP A 198 48.97 -28.05 23.06
C ASP A 198 48.05 -29.24 22.82
N ILE A 199 48.70 -30.38 22.54
CA ILE A 199 48.14 -31.71 22.44
C ILE A 199 48.45 -32.41 23.75
N ALA A 200 47.41 -32.81 24.49
CA ALA A 200 47.44 -33.92 25.45
C ALA A 200 45.99 -34.42 25.60
N VAL A 201 45.60 -35.53 24.98
CA VAL A 201 45.64 -36.93 25.48
C VAL A 201 44.68 -37.17 26.66
N GLY A 202 43.70 -38.08 26.44
CA GLY A 202 42.76 -38.67 27.42
C GLY A 202 41.50 -37.82 27.60
N ASP A 203 40.26 -38.29 27.43
CA ASP A 203 39.70 -39.61 27.66
C ASP A 203 38.49 -39.92 26.76
N GLN A 204 38.29 -41.22 26.58
CA GLN A 204 37.31 -41.94 25.79
C GLN A 204 35.86 -41.73 26.30
N PRO A 205 34.83 -41.70 25.44
CA PRO A 205 33.43 -41.68 25.88
C PRO A 205 32.97 -43.09 26.32
N PRO A 206 32.18 -43.24 27.39
CA PRO A 206 31.56 -44.52 27.68
C PRO A 206 30.41 -44.77 26.70
N ALA A 207 30.49 -45.93 26.05
CA ALA A 207 29.38 -46.57 25.34
C ALA A 207 28.57 -47.45 26.30
N GLN A 208 27.42 -47.91 25.76
CA GLN A 208 26.45 -48.88 26.30
C GLN A 208 25.34 -48.25 27.14
N SER A 209 24.09 -48.72 27.15
CA SER A 209 23.30 -49.74 26.45
C SER A 209 21.96 -49.71 27.20
N GLY A 210 20.81 -49.74 26.52
CA GLY A 210 19.54 -49.83 27.25
C GLY A 210 18.33 -49.68 26.36
N TYR A 211 17.94 -50.78 25.73
CA TYR A 211 16.61 -50.95 25.16
C TYR A 211 15.64 -51.17 26.33
N GLU A 212 14.75 -50.22 26.58
CA GLU A 212 13.52 -50.50 27.31
C GLU A 212 12.32 -49.95 26.53
N HIS A 213 11.48 -50.93 26.19
CA HIS A 213 10.19 -50.87 25.53
C HIS A 213 9.12 -50.75 26.61
N TYR A 214 8.19 -49.80 26.46
CA TYR A 214 6.80 -49.69 26.96
C TYR A 214 6.43 -48.21 26.75
N GLY A 215 5.30 -47.79 26.20
CA GLY A 215 4.02 -48.40 25.87
C GLY A 215 3.11 -47.25 25.42
N ASP A 216 2.02 -47.63 24.80
CA ASP A 216 1.11 -46.84 23.98
C ASP A 216 0.49 -45.57 24.62
N GLY A 217 0.14 -44.62 23.76
CA GLY A 217 -0.60 -43.42 24.13
C GLY A 217 -1.12 -42.62 22.92
N PHE A 218 -1.85 -43.28 22.01
CA PHE A 218 -2.61 -42.61 20.96
C PHE A 218 -3.81 -41.86 21.56
N ALA A 219 -3.79 -40.53 21.54
CA ALA A 219 -4.98 -39.70 21.75
C ALA A 219 -5.58 -39.31 20.38
N ASN A 220 -6.51 -40.15 19.95
CA ASN A 220 -7.43 -39.94 18.83
C ASN A 220 -8.49 -38.90 19.24
N TRP A 221 -8.52 -37.73 18.60
CA TRP A 221 -9.68 -36.83 18.66
C TRP A 221 -10.44 -36.92 17.34
N GLY A 222 -11.66 -37.44 17.46
CA GLY A 222 -12.53 -37.85 16.38
C GLY A 222 -13.06 -36.71 15.51
N THR A 223 -13.29 -37.10 14.27
CA THR A 223 -14.29 -36.58 13.34
C THR A 223 -15.65 -36.37 14.00
N HIS A 224 -16.27 -35.19 13.79
CA HIS A 224 -17.69 -35.04 13.41
C HIS A 224 -18.08 -33.54 13.38
N TRP A 225 -18.32 -32.97 12.19
CA TRP A 225 -19.25 -31.84 12.05
C TRP A 225 -20.19 -32.12 10.87
N SER A 226 -21.45 -32.31 11.25
CA SER A 226 -22.59 -32.61 10.40
C SER A 226 -22.93 -31.41 9.50
N MET A 227 -23.25 -31.71 8.24
CA MET A 227 -24.05 -30.86 7.38
C MET A 227 -25.39 -30.51 8.06
N ARG A 228 -25.76 -29.23 8.02
CA ARG A 228 -27.14 -28.78 7.90
C ARG A 228 -27.16 -27.52 7.04
N GLY A 229 -27.73 -27.64 5.85
CA GLY A 229 -28.14 -26.49 5.04
C GLY A 229 -29.38 -25.82 5.63
N ILE A 230 -29.65 -24.59 5.17
CA ILE A 230 -30.94 -23.89 5.01
C ILE A 230 -30.58 -22.56 4.28
N ILE A 231 -30.78 -22.50 2.96
CA ILE A 231 -31.82 -21.74 2.22
C ILE A 231 -31.61 -20.21 2.22
N TYR A 232 -31.32 -19.68 1.03
CA TYR A 232 -31.40 -18.26 0.66
C TYR A 232 -32.86 -17.85 0.41
N PRO A 233 -33.30 -16.63 0.80
CA PRO A 233 -34.47 -16.01 0.19
C PRO A 233 -34.05 -15.17 -1.02
N ILE A 234 -34.68 -15.49 -2.15
CA ILE A 234 -34.84 -14.66 -3.35
C ILE A 234 -35.85 -13.56 -3.00
N PHE A 235 -35.53 -12.30 -3.31
CA PHE A 235 -36.53 -11.25 -3.42
C PHE A 235 -36.67 -10.84 -4.89
N LEU A 236 -37.91 -10.91 -5.37
CA LEU A 236 -38.41 -10.33 -6.62
C LEU A 236 -38.27 -8.80 -6.61
#